data_AF-A0A7W5V9A7-F1
#
_entry.id   AF-A0A7W5V9A7-F1
#
_cell.length_a   1.000
_cell.length_b   1.000
_cell.length_c   1.000
_cell.angle_alpha   90.00
_cell.angle_beta   90.00
_cell.angle_gamma   90.00
#
_symmetry.space_group_name_H-M   'P 1'
#
loop_
_entity.id
_entity.type
_entity.pdbx_description
1 polymer ?
#
loop_
_entity_poly.entity_id
_entity_poly.type
_entity_poly.pdbx_seq_one_letter_code
_entity_poly.pdbx_strand_id
1 'polypeptide(L)'
;MGDDFGHLERLVSELDARGLLARVVRTHSGRVFVRVINPNATSLAENVTCRSASEVPDWWYCWSWGERMHQADDPAGAATKVARVLAAVGE
;
A
#
# COMPACT_ATOMS: atom_id res chain seq x y z
N MET A 1 -4.18 6.64 -18.57
CA MET A 1 -3.47 7.33 -17.46
C MET A 1 -4.31 7.15 -16.20
N GLY A 2 -4.18 6.01 -15.52
CA GLY A 2 -5.04 5.71 -14.36
C GLY A 2 -4.92 4.29 -13.81
N ASP A 3 -3.77 3.63 -13.91
CA ASP A 3 -3.60 2.25 -13.40
C ASP A 3 -3.29 2.22 -11.89
N ASP A 4 -2.51 3.19 -11.39
CA ASP A 4 -2.08 3.22 -9.98
C ASP A 4 -3.25 3.29 -8.98
N PHE A 5 -4.28 4.10 -9.25
CA PHE A 5 -5.41 4.26 -8.31
C PHE A 5 -6.22 2.96 -8.16
N GLY A 6 -6.49 2.24 -9.26
CA GLY A 6 -7.27 1.01 -9.22
C GLY A 6 -6.57 -0.11 -8.43
N HIS A 7 -5.26 -0.24 -8.59
CA HIS A 7 -4.45 -1.16 -7.77
C HIS A 7 -4.50 -0.76 -6.29
N LEU A 8 -4.31 0.53 -6.00
CA LEU A 8 -4.35 1.03 -4.63
C LEU A 8 -5.72 0.85 -3.95
N GLU A 9 -6.84 0.97 -4.66
CA GLU A 9 -8.16 0.67 -4.09
C GLU A 9 -8.35 -0.81 -3.75
N ARG A 10 -7.84 -1.72 -4.59
CA ARG A 10 -7.86 -3.16 -4.29
C ARG A 10 -7.04 -3.47 -3.05
N LEU A 11 -5.88 -2.83 -2.91
CA LEU A 11 -5.05 -2.95 -1.71
C LEU A 11 -5.79 -2.44 -0.46
N VAL A 12 -6.50 -1.32 -0.54
CA VAL A 12 -7.32 -0.82 0.58
C VAL A 12 -8.36 -1.83 1.01
N SER A 13 -9.10 -2.43 0.07
CA SER A 13 -10.11 -3.44 0.39
C SER A 13 -9.52 -4.66 1.10
N GLU A 14 -8.33 -5.10 0.67
CA GLU A 14 -7.63 -6.22 1.32
C GLU A 14 -7.16 -5.88 2.73
N LEU A 15 -6.70 -4.65 2.96
CA LEU A 15 -6.26 -4.18 4.27
C LEU A 15 -7.45 -3.99 5.24
N ASP A 16 -8.57 -3.45 4.75
CA ASP A 16 -9.80 -3.29 5.51
C ASP A 16 -10.37 -4.64 5.97
N ALA A 17 -10.38 -5.64 5.07
CA ALA A 17 -10.77 -7.01 5.41
C ALA A 17 -9.88 -7.66 6.50
N ARG A 18 -8.67 -7.13 6.72
CA ARG A 18 -7.73 -7.55 7.78
C ARG A 18 -7.83 -6.70 9.05
N GLY A 19 -8.80 -5.78 9.12
CA GLY A 19 -9.02 -4.88 10.26
C GLY A 19 -8.04 -3.70 10.34
N LEU A 20 -7.29 -3.43 9.26
CA LEU A 20 -6.40 -2.27 9.18
C LEU A 20 -7.14 -1.08 8.58
N LEU A 21 -6.90 0.11 9.13
CA LEU A 21 -7.49 1.34 8.61
C LEU A 21 -6.67 1.81 7.40
N ALA A 22 -7.14 1.52 6.19
CA ALA A 22 -6.48 1.89 4.95
C ALA A 22 -7.29 2.91 4.15
N ARG A 23 -6.60 3.85 3.50
CA ARG A 23 -7.24 4.79 2.56
C ARG A 23 -6.28 5.23 1.46
N VAL A 24 -6.81 5.47 0.27
CA VAL A 24 -6.05 6.13 -0.80
C VAL A 24 -5.98 7.64 -0.52
N VAL A 25 -4.78 8.20 -0.59
CA VAL A 25 -4.48 9.61 -0.43
C VAL A 25 -3.90 10.13 -1.73
N ARG A 26 -4.47 11.22 -2.25
CA ARG A 26 -3.95 11.94 -3.40
C ARG A 26 -3.47 13.31 -2.96
N THR A 27 -2.21 13.63 -3.25
CA THR A 27 -1.63 14.94 -2.94
C THR A 27 -1.86 15.93 -4.06
N HIS A 28 -1.78 17.22 -3.75
CA HIS A 28 -1.85 18.30 -4.74
C HIS A 28 -0.75 18.19 -5.80
N SER A 29 0.39 17.57 -5.49
CA SER A 29 1.47 17.30 -6.44
C SER A 29 1.16 16.14 -7.41
N GLY A 30 -0.03 15.52 -7.32
CA GLY A 30 -0.44 14.42 -8.19
C GLY A 30 0.06 13.04 -7.75
N ARG A 31 0.77 12.93 -6.62
CA ARG A 31 1.18 11.64 -6.06
C ARG A 31 -0.02 10.97 -5.40
N VAL A 32 -0.15 9.67 -5.62
CA VAL A 32 -1.19 8.83 -5.03
C VAL A 32 -0.50 7.73 -4.22
N PHE A 33 -1.03 7.44 -3.02
CA PHE A 33 -0.53 6.38 -2.16
C PHE A 33 -1.64 5.90 -1.22
N VAL A 34 -1.54 4.67 -0.74
CA VAL A 34 -2.37 4.16 0.35
C VAL A 34 -1.68 4.49 1.66
N ARG A 35 -2.40 5.10 2.60
CA ARG A 35 -1.98 5.23 3.99
C ARG A 35 -2.71 4.18 4.82
N VAL A 36 -1.95 3.41 5.59
CA VAL A 36 -2.44 2.30 6.40
C VAL A 36 -2.10 2.57 7.86
N ILE A 37 -3.06 2.37 8.76
CA ILE A 37 -2.91 2.55 10.19
C ILE A 37 -3.36 1.25 10.87
N ASN A 38 -2.55 0.76 11.81
CA ASN A 38 -2.97 -0.34 12.67
C ASN A 38 -3.74 0.23 13.87
N PRO A 39 -5.05 -0.05 14.03
CA PRO A 39 -5.81 0.47 15.16
C PRO A 39 -5.33 -0.06 16.52
N ASN A 40 -4.67 -1.23 16.55
CA ASN A 40 -4.09 -1.79 17.77
C ASN A 40 -2.75 -1.13 18.15
N ALA A 41 -2.14 -0.38 17.22
CA ALA A 41 -0.89 0.33 17.42
C ALA A 41 -0.96 1.68 16.70
N THR A 42 -1.86 2.55 17.14
CA THR A 42 -2.25 3.78 16.44
C THR A 42 -1.10 4.76 16.17
N SER A 43 0.03 4.62 16.87
CA SER A 43 1.25 5.40 16.62
C SER A 43 1.92 5.06 15.29
N LEU A 44 1.53 3.95 14.65
CA LEU A 44 2.19 3.42 13.47
C LEU A 44 1.31 3.54 12.25
N ALA A 45 1.88 4.16 11.21
CA ALA A 45 1.26 4.28 9.92
C ALA A 45 2.29 4.03 8.83
N GLU A 46 1.91 3.24 7.83
CA GLU A 46 2.72 2.97 6.65
C GLU A 46 2.08 3.60 5.42
N ASN A 47 2.88 4.04 4.45
CA ASN A 47 2.37 4.44 3.14
C ASN A 47 2.92 3.56 2.02
N VAL A 48 2.02 3.17 1.12
CA VAL A 48 2.30 2.30 -0.03
C VAL A 48 1.97 3.06 -1.31
N THR A 49 2.91 3.09 -2.26
CA THR A 49 2.69 3.67 -3.59
C THR A 49 2.56 2.56 -4.63
N CYS A 50 1.90 2.79 -5.76
CA CYS A 50 1.97 1.89 -6.90
C CYS A 50 2.81 2.54 -8.01
N ARG A 51 3.71 1.77 -8.62
CA ARG A 51 4.60 2.26 -9.69
C ARG A 51 4.69 1.23 -10.79
N SER A 52 4.57 1.68 -12.03
CA SER A 52 4.92 0.89 -13.21
C SER A 52 6.43 0.88 -13.40
N ALA A 53 7.01 -0.28 -13.70
CA ALA A 53 8.36 -0.31 -14.25
C ALA A 53 8.35 0.31 -15.67
N SER A 54 9.34 1.16 -15.99
CA SER A 54 9.35 1.97 -17.22
C SER A 54 9.39 1.18 -18.54
N GLU A 55 9.56 -0.15 -18.48
CA GLU A 55 9.82 -0.99 -19.66
C GLU A 55 8.90 -2.22 -19.77
N VAL A 56 8.12 -2.53 -18.73
CA VAL A 56 7.21 -3.68 -18.68
C VAL A 56 5.92 -3.27 -17.97
N PRO A 57 4.74 -3.77 -18.37
CA PRO A 57 3.46 -3.49 -17.71
C PRO A 57 3.33 -4.13 -16.31
N ASP A 58 4.46 -4.39 -15.65
CA ASP A 58 4.49 -4.98 -14.33
C ASP A 58 4.42 -3.84 -13.29
N TRP A 59 3.25 -3.70 -12.70
CA TRP A 59 2.97 -2.74 -11.64
C TRP A 59 3.39 -3.33 -10.31
N TRP A 60 4.06 -2.52 -9.48
CA TRP A 60 4.52 -2.92 -8.17
C TRP A 60 3.98 -1.98 -7.10
N TYR A 61 3.56 -2.56 -5.99
CA TYR A 61 3.48 -1.83 -4.73
C TYR A 61 4.90 -1.58 -4.21
N CYS A 62 5.16 -0.35 -3.79
CA CYS A 62 6.43 0.07 -3.23
C CYS A 62 6.21 0.72 -1.86
N TRP A 63 7.13 0.47 -0.94
CA TRP A 63 7.18 1.09 0.37
C TRP A 63 7.43 2.60 0.26
N SER A 64 7.17 3.32 1.36
CA SER A 64 7.43 4.76 1.48
C SER A 64 8.90 5.13 1.26
N TRP A 65 9.83 4.22 1.60
CA TRP A 65 11.27 4.39 1.38
C TRP A 65 11.75 3.95 -0.02
N GLY A 66 10.82 3.56 -0.91
CA GLY A 66 11.11 3.31 -2.32
C GLY A 66 11.48 1.86 -2.68
N GLU A 67 11.56 0.96 -1.71
CA GLU A 67 11.77 -0.46 -1.98
C GLU A 67 10.51 -1.13 -2.57
N ARG A 68 10.72 -2.09 -3.48
CA ARG A 68 9.62 -2.88 -4.07
C ARG A 68 9.07 -3.86 -3.04
N MET A 69 7.77 -3.80 -2.80
CA MET A 69 7.06 -4.65 -1.84
C MET A 69 6.52 -5.92 -2.50
N HIS A 70 5.61 -5.76 -3.46
CA HIS A 70 4.88 -6.87 -4.09
C HIS A 70 4.32 -6.45 -5.46
N GLN A 71 4.02 -7.43 -6.31
CA GLN A 71 3.30 -7.17 -7.57
C GLN A 71 1.89 -6.62 -7.28
N ALA A 72 1.44 -5.68 -8.10
CA ALA A 72 0.15 -5.01 -7.95
C ALA A 72 -1.05 -5.92 -8.19
N ASP A 73 -0.85 -6.97 -9.00
CA ASP A 73 -1.85 -8.00 -9.32
C ASP A 73 -2.20 -8.91 -8.12
N ASP A 74 -1.33 -8.96 -7.10
CA ASP A 74 -1.58 -9.67 -5.84
C ASP A 74 -1.69 -8.70 -4.64
N PRO A 75 -2.82 -7.98 -4.51
CA PRO A 75 -3.05 -7.06 -3.40
C PRO A 75 -3.14 -7.79 -2.05
N ALA A 76 -3.54 -9.07 -2.04
CA ALA A 76 -3.63 -9.88 -0.82
C ALA A 76 -2.24 -10.19 -0.23
N GLY A 77 -1.28 -10.57 -1.08
CA GLY A 77 0.12 -10.75 -0.68
C GLY A 77 0.75 -9.43 -0.20
N ALA A 78 0.46 -8.32 -0.87
CA ALA A 78 0.90 -6.99 -0.46
C ALA A 78 0.33 -6.59 0.92
N ALA A 79 -0.97 -6.75 1.13
CA ALA A 79 -1.64 -6.45 2.40
C ALA A 79 -1.05 -7.27 3.56
N THR A 80 -0.71 -8.53 3.31
CA THR A 80 -0.05 -9.40 4.31
C THR A 80 1.31 -8.87 4.71
N LYS A 81 2.11 -8.34 3.77
CA LYS A 81 3.42 -7.73 4.07
C LYS A 81 3.26 -6.45 4.89
N VAL A 82 2.30 -5.59 4.53
CA VAL A 82 1.99 -4.36 5.29
C VAL A 82 1.57 -4.68 6.72
N ALA A 83 0.67 -5.65 6.90
CA ALA A 83 0.21 -6.07 8.21
C ALA A 83 1.36 -6.57 9.09
N ARG A 84 2.31 -7.32 8.52
CA ARG A 84 3.50 -7.80 9.24
C ARG A 84 4.41 -6.65 9.68
N VAL A 85 4.68 -5.68 8.82
CA VAL A 85 5.50 -4.51 9.16
C VAL A 85 4.86 -3.70 10.28
N LEU A 86 3.55 -3.45 10.18
CA LEU A 86 2.79 -2.74 11.22
C LEU A 86 2.64 -3.52 12.53
N ALA A 87 2.81 -4.85 12.52
CA ALA A 87 2.84 -5.67 13.72
C ALA A 87 4.23 -5.70 14.37
N ALA A 88 5.30 -5.79 13.57
CA ALA A 88 6.67 -5.95 14.07
C ALA A 88 7.26 -4.68 14.71
N VAL A 89 6.77 -3.50 14.33
CA VAL A 89 7.32 -2.22 14.80
C VAL A 89 6.64 -1.72 16.10
N GLY A 90 5.75 -2.54 16.68
CA GLY A 90 5.05 -2.28 17.95
C GLY A 90 5.61 -3.05 19.16
N GLU A 91 6.78 -3.70 19.03
CA GLU A 91 7.50 -4.37 20.13
C GLU A 91 8.74 -3.59 20.60
#